data_AF-A0A5K7ZRG6-F1
#
_entry.id   AF-A0A5K7ZRG6-F1
#
_cell.length_a   1.000
_cell.length_b   1.000
_cell.length_c   1.000
_cell.angle_alpha   90.00
_cell.angle_beta   90.00
_cell.angle_gamma   90.00
#
_symmetry.space_group_name_H-M   'P 1'
#
loop_
_entity.id
_entity.type
_entity.pdbx_description
1 polymer ?
#
loop_
_entity_poly.entity_id
_entity_poly.type
_entity_poly.pdbx_seq_one_letter_code
_entity_poly.pdbx_strand_id
1 'polypeptide(L)'
;MLKYVKDRQRWLQWLFEAKKRYGLIILNYVVTSNHIHLLVYDDKSQGIIPKSMQLIAGRVGQEFNQRKKRRGSFWEDRYHATIVEDGDHLIRCIVYIDMNMVRAGAVDHPEQWQHGGYNEIQFPRRKCILIDYHALSRLAGFDDFQRFQKEHRQWIHAALEQKTSLSRDSKWTQSIAVGEKVFLADVKRKMQALSVGRRVRPTKDGFELKETVDPYNAHFDAEKCDIDANNTWFWNLNR
;
A
#
# COMPACT_ATOMS: atom_id res chain seq x y z
N MET A 1 1.18 18.94 -0.12
CA MET A 1 0.70 17.78 0.65
C MET A 1 -0.84 17.73 0.62
N LEU A 2 -1.45 16.55 0.74
CA LEU A 2 -2.90 16.28 0.61
C LEU A 2 -3.75 16.81 1.78
N LYS A 3 -3.31 17.92 2.38
CA LYS A 3 -3.90 18.55 3.56
C LYS A 3 -5.35 19.00 3.33
N TYR A 4 -5.65 19.49 2.12
CA TYR A 4 -6.97 20.02 1.79
C TYR A 4 -7.90 18.93 1.23
N VAL A 5 -9.18 19.00 1.59
CA VAL A 5 -10.24 18.11 1.08
C VAL A 5 -10.23 18.03 -0.45
N LYS A 6 -10.09 19.18 -1.12
CA LYS A 6 -10.02 19.27 -2.59
C LYS A 6 -8.89 18.41 -3.19
N ASP A 7 -7.76 18.29 -2.50
CA ASP A 7 -6.61 17.52 -2.99
C ASP A 7 -6.85 16.02 -2.85
N ARG A 8 -7.47 15.60 -1.74
CA ARG A 8 -7.88 14.21 -1.53
C ARG A 8 -8.98 13.79 -2.52
N GLN A 9 -9.97 14.65 -2.74
CA GLN A 9 -11.01 14.42 -3.75
C GLN A 9 -10.41 14.29 -5.16
N ARG A 10 -9.41 15.12 -5.49
CA ARG A 10 -8.74 15.03 -6.79
C ARG A 10 -7.97 13.73 -6.95
N TRP A 11 -7.32 13.26 -5.88
CA TRP A 11 -6.67 11.95 -5.88
C TRP A 11 -7.69 10.82 -6.12
N LEU A 12 -8.83 10.82 -5.42
CA LEU A 12 -9.90 9.83 -5.61
C LEU A 12 -10.49 9.88 -7.03
N GLN A 13 -10.63 11.06 -7.61
CA GLN A 13 -11.05 11.21 -9.00
C GLN A 13 -10.06 10.53 -9.96
N TRP A 14 -8.76 10.78 -9.80
CA TRP A 14 -7.76 10.14 -10.64
C TRP A 14 -7.66 8.63 -10.39
N LEU A 15 -7.92 8.16 -9.18
CA LEU A 15 -8.04 6.73 -8.89
C LEU A 15 -9.22 6.11 -9.67
N PHE A 16 -10.37 6.78 -9.71
CA PHE A 16 -11.51 6.35 -10.53
C PHE A 16 -11.19 6.32 -12.02
N GLU A 17 -10.51 7.36 -12.54
CA GLU A 17 -10.08 7.39 -13.95
C GLU A 17 -9.07 6.28 -14.27
N ALA A 18 -8.13 6.00 -13.36
CA ALA A 18 -7.18 4.90 -13.53
C ALA A 18 -7.88 3.53 -13.52
N LYS A 19 -8.85 3.32 -12.62
CA LYS A 19 -9.73 2.14 -12.62
C LYS A 19 -10.42 1.98 -13.97
N LYS A 20 -11.08 3.02 -14.47
CA LYS A 20 -11.80 2.97 -15.74
C LYS A 20 -10.87 2.73 -16.93
N ARG A 21 -9.69 3.37 -16.93
CA ARG A 21 -8.76 3.32 -18.05
C ARG A 21 -7.99 2.01 -18.14
N TYR A 22 -7.58 1.46 -17.00
CA TYR A 22 -6.67 0.31 -16.97
C TYR A 22 -7.31 -0.96 -16.41
N GLY A 23 -8.52 -0.90 -15.84
CA GLY A 23 -9.15 -2.06 -15.20
C GLY A 23 -8.62 -2.34 -13.80
N LEU A 24 -8.10 -1.34 -13.08
CA LEU A 24 -7.56 -1.51 -11.72
C LEU A 24 -8.65 -2.03 -10.77
N ILE A 25 -8.42 -3.19 -10.15
CA ILE A 25 -9.31 -3.76 -9.14
C ILE A 25 -8.88 -3.22 -7.77
N ILE A 26 -9.73 -2.40 -7.17
CA ILE A 26 -9.47 -1.75 -5.88
C ILE A 26 -10.26 -2.50 -4.81
N LEU A 27 -9.59 -2.89 -3.73
CA LEU A 27 -10.19 -3.61 -2.62
C LEU A 27 -10.45 -2.69 -1.42
N ASN A 28 -9.54 -1.76 -1.13
CA ASN A 28 -9.73 -0.73 -0.09
C ASN A 28 -8.77 0.45 -0.31
N TYR A 29 -9.01 1.59 0.36
CA TYR A 29 -8.13 2.75 0.32
C TYR A 29 -8.32 3.66 1.54
N VAL A 30 -7.31 4.47 1.86
CA VAL A 30 -7.45 5.66 2.69
C VAL A 30 -6.50 6.75 2.24
N VAL A 31 -7.04 7.94 1.97
CA VAL A 31 -6.27 9.13 1.61
C VAL A 31 -6.11 9.99 2.85
N THR A 32 -4.88 10.10 3.37
CA THR A 32 -4.57 10.89 4.56
C THR A 32 -4.13 12.32 4.17
N SER A 33 -3.60 13.09 5.11
CA SER A 33 -3.02 14.41 4.84
C SER A 33 -1.62 14.36 4.22
N ASN A 34 -0.85 13.29 4.46
CA ASN A 34 0.56 13.16 4.08
C ASN A 34 0.90 11.93 3.22
N HIS A 35 0.11 10.85 3.28
CA HIS A 35 0.29 9.64 2.46
C HIS A 35 -1.05 8.98 2.09
N ILE A 36 -1.00 7.93 1.27
CA ILE A 36 -2.17 7.13 0.91
C ILE A 36 -1.86 5.65 1.20
N HIS A 37 -2.83 4.91 1.72
CA HIS A 37 -2.83 3.45 1.57
C HIS A 37 -3.85 3.05 0.51
N LEU A 38 -3.42 2.20 -0.40
CA LEU A 38 -4.25 1.68 -1.50
C LEU A 38 -4.05 0.17 -1.56
N LEU A 39 -5.14 -0.57 -1.49
CA LEU A 39 -5.16 -2.03 -1.58
C LEU A 39 -5.82 -2.42 -2.88
N VAL A 40 -5.08 -3.16 -3.71
CA VAL A 40 -5.47 -3.53 -5.07
C VAL A 40 -5.23 -5.01 -5.30
N TYR A 41 -6.00 -5.56 -6.23
CA TYR A 41 -5.83 -6.91 -6.73
C TYR A 41 -5.40 -6.85 -8.20
N ASP A 42 -4.46 -7.72 -8.58
CA ASP A 42 -4.03 -7.89 -9.97
C ASP A 42 -3.96 -9.39 -10.24
N ASP A 43 -4.77 -9.85 -11.20
CA ASP A 43 -5.03 -11.25 -11.44
C ASP A 43 -4.15 -11.87 -12.53
N LYS A 44 -3.20 -11.09 -13.12
CA LYS A 44 -1.98 -11.48 -13.89
C LYS A 44 -1.64 -10.53 -15.05
N SER A 45 -2.38 -9.45 -15.26
CA SER A 45 -2.07 -8.49 -16.33
C SER A 45 -0.89 -7.59 -15.95
N GLN A 46 0.30 -7.92 -16.45
CA GLN A 46 1.49 -7.16 -16.13
C GLN A 46 1.33 -5.66 -16.47
N GLY A 47 1.54 -4.82 -15.45
CA GLY A 47 1.69 -3.39 -15.61
C GLY A 47 0.45 -2.52 -15.33
N ILE A 48 -0.71 -3.10 -14.96
CA ILE A 48 -1.88 -2.28 -14.57
C ILE A 48 -1.54 -1.38 -13.38
N ILE A 49 -0.98 -1.94 -12.31
CA ILE A 49 -0.64 -1.19 -11.10
C ILE A 49 0.35 -0.05 -11.41
N PRO A 50 1.54 -0.29 -12.01
CA PRO A 50 2.47 0.78 -12.37
C PRO A 50 1.86 1.87 -13.25
N LYS A 51 1.09 1.51 -14.29
CA LYS A 51 0.43 2.48 -15.19
C LYS A 51 -0.59 3.33 -14.46
N SER A 52 -1.39 2.71 -13.60
CA SER A 52 -2.38 3.39 -12.77
C SER A 52 -1.71 4.38 -11.82
N MET A 53 -0.67 3.95 -11.11
CA MET A 53 0.07 4.81 -10.18
C MET A 53 0.76 5.98 -10.90
N GLN A 54 1.35 5.73 -12.08
CA GLN A 54 1.96 6.78 -12.90
C GLN A 54 0.93 7.85 -13.31
N LEU A 55 -0.26 7.43 -13.75
CA LEU A 55 -1.33 8.36 -14.13
C LEU A 55 -1.78 9.18 -12.93
N ILE A 56 -2.12 8.53 -11.81
CA ILE A 56 -2.66 9.19 -10.61
C ILE A 56 -1.63 10.18 -10.05
N ALA A 57 -0.39 9.70 -9.81
CA ALA A 57 0.66 10.52 -9.22
C ALA A 57 1.03 11.70 -10.13
N GLY A 58 1.19 11.45 -11.44
CA GLY A 58 1.53 12.47 -12.41
C GLY A 58 0.48 13.57 -12.50
N ARG A 59 -0.80 13.20 -12.59
CA ARG A 59 -1.89 14.18 -12.73
C ARG A 59 -2.12 14.99 -11.46
N VAL A 60 -2.15 14.34 -10.30
CA VAL A 60 -2.30 15.03 -9.00
C VAL A 60 -1.15 16.02 -8.78
N GLY A 61 0.09 15.60 -9.05
CA GLY A 61 1.27 16.45 -8.91
C GLY A 61 1.26 17.64 -9.87
N GLN A 62 0.95 17.40 -11.15
CA GLN A 62 0.87 18.44 -12.19
C GLN A 62 -0.18 19.49 -11.84
N GLU A 63 -1.40 19.07 -11.49
CA GLU A 63 -2.51 19.97 -11.20
C GLU A 63 -2.29 20.76 -9.91
N PHE A 64 -1.71 20.13 -8.89
CA PHE A 64 -1.34 20.82 -7.66
C PHE A 64 -0.32 21.94 -7.96
N ASN A 65 0.71 21.62 -8.74
CA ASN A 65 1.76 22.57 -9.12
C ASN A 65 1.23 23.74 -9.93
N GLN A 66 0.39 23.47 -10.94
CA GLN A 66 -0.26 24.52 -11.74
C GLN A 66 -1.11 25.44 -10.86
N ARG A 67 -1.97 24.88 -10.02
CA ARG A 67 -2.86 25.64 -9.13
C ARG A 67 -2.10 26.49 -8.10
N LYS A 68 -0.98 25.98 -7.59
CA LYS A 68 -0.16 26.66 -6.57
C LYS A 68 1.01 27.46 -7.16
N LYS A 69 1.11 27.56 -8.49
CA LYS A 69 2.23 28.21 -9.20
C LYS A 69 3.61 27.73 -8.70
N ARG A 70 3.71 26.43 -8.39
CA ARG A 70 4.91 25.80 -7.81
C ARG A 70 5.64 24.99 -8.88
N ARG A 71 6.96 24.88 -8.73
CA ARG A 71 7.83 23.98 -9.51
C ARG A 71 8.42 22.88 -8.62
N GLY A 72 8.85 21.77 -9.23
CA GLY A 72 9.48 20.65 -8.52
C GLY A 72 8.50 19.53 -8.14
N SER A 73 9.04 18.49 -7.49
CA SER A 73 8.30 17.26 -7.21
C SER A 73 7.16 17.50 -6.20
N PHE A 74 6.02 16.86 -6.42
CA PHE A 74 4.93 16.80 -5.45
C PHE A 74 5.02 15.59 -4.52
N TRP A 75 5.53 14.47 -5.06
CA TRP A 75 5.75 13.23 -4.33
C TRP A 75 7.22 13.11 -3.96
N GLU A 76 7.51 12.70 -2.74
CA GLU A 76 8.89 12.58 -2.26
C GLU A 76 9.55 11.31 -2.79
N ASP A 77 8.81 10.21 -2.81
CA ASP A 77 9.32 8.89 -3.21
C ASP A 77 8.41 8.14 -4.19
N ARG A 78 8.92 7.01 -4.69
CA ARG A 78 8.13 6.01 -5.41
C ARG A 78 7.13 5.34 -4.45
N TYR A 79 6.07 4.74 -5.00
CA TYR A 79 5.18 3.93 -4.18
C TYR A 79 5.92 2.69 -3.65
N HIS A 80 5.60 2.31 -2.42
CA HIS A 80 6.01 1.03 -1.83
C HIS A 80 4.86 0.05 -1.97
N ALA A 81 5.17 -1.21 -2.30
CA ALA A 81 4.19 -2.26 -2.47
C ALA A 81 4.51 -3.45 -1.57
N THR A 82 3.49 -3.90 -0.85
CA THR A 82 3.52 -5.11 -0.02
C THR A 82 2.50 -6.08 -0.58
N ILE A 83 2.93 -7.30 -0.90
CA ILE A 83 2.05 -8.39 -1.35
C ILE A 83 1.35 -8.95 -0.12
N VAL A 84 0.02 -9.02 -0.15
CA VAL A 84 -0.78 -9.54 0.97
C VAL A 84 -1.51 -10.79 0.50
N GLU A 85 -1.40 -11.87 1.26
CA GLU A 85 -2.20 -13.08 1.03
C GLU A 85 -3.69 -12.79 1.21
N ASP A 86 -4.53 -13.55 0.52
CA ASP A 86 -5.99 -13.48 0.67
C ASP A 86 -6.45 -14.05 2.03
N GLY A 87 -7.77 -14.11 2.24
CA GLY A 87 -8.37 -14.58 3.49
C GLY A 87 -8.03 -13.69 4.70
N ASP A 88 -7.59 -14.31 5.79
CA ASP A 88 -7.37 -13.63 7.07
C ASP A 88 -6.32 -12.51 7.01
N HIS A 89 -5.26 -12.68 6.20
CA HIS A 89 -4.25 -11.66 6.01
C HIS A 89 -4.82 -10.41 5.33
N LEU A 90 -5.64 -10.62 4.30
CA LEU A 90 -6.36 -9.55 3.62
C LEU A 90 -7.32 -8.83 4.57
N ILE A 91 -8.11 -9.57 5.36
CA ILE A 91 -9.03 -9.02 6.36
C ILE A 91 -8.31 -8.10 7.35
N ARG A 92 -7.19 -8.57 7.92
CA ARG A 92 -6.38 -7.77 8.85
C ARG A 92 -5.79 -6.53 8.18
N CYS A 93 -5.39 -6.63 6.92
CA CYS A 93 -4.91 -5.48 6.14
C CYS A 93 -6.02 -4.43 5.92
N ILE A 94 -7.24 -4.85 5.60
CA ILE A 94 -8.40 -3.97 5.44
C ILE A 94 -8.68 -3.21 6.74
N VAL A 95 -8.77 -3.93 7.87
CA VAL A 95 -8.97 -3.32 9.20
C VAL A 95 -7.82 -2.36 9.52
N TYR A 96 -6.57 -2.74 9.22
CA TYR A 96 -5.43 -1.85 9.39
C TYR A 96 -5.60 -0.56 8.57
N ILE A 97 -5.98 -0.63 7.30
CA ILE A 97 -6.18 0.56 6.45
C ILE A 97 -7.30 1.46 7.00
N ASP A 98 -8.45 0.88 7.35
CA ASP A 98 -9.61 1.65 7.82
C ASP A 98 -9.36 2.33 9.18
N MET A 99 -8.60 1.68 10.05
CA MET A 99 -8.20 2.22 11.36
C MET A 99 -7.10 3.30 11.27
N ASN A 100 -6.60 3.64 10.07
CA ASN A 100 -5.47 4.58 9.93
C ASN A 100 -5.77 5.97 10.52
N MET A 101 -6.93 6.54 10.24
CA MET A 101 -7.25 7.88 10.71
C MET A 101 -7.61 7.90 12.21
N VAL A 102 -8.09 6.78 12.73
CA VAL A 102 -8.27 6.59 14.19
C VAL A 102 -6.91 6.51 14.87
N ARG A 103 -5.96 5.72 14.34
CA ARG A 103 -4.57 5.67 14.82
C ARG A 103 -3.90 7.02 14.86
N ALA A 104 -4.13 7.82 13.83
CA ALA A 104 -3.58 9.16 13.73
C ALA A 104 -4.22 10.16 14.71
N GLY A 105 -5.25 9.76 15.47
CA GLY A 105 -6.00 10.63 16.37
C GLY A 105 -6.82 11.69 15.65
N ALA A 106 -7.12 11.50 14.35
CA ALA A 106 -7.85 12.48 13.55
C ALA A 106 -9.38 12.32 13.65
N VAL A 107 -9.83 11.12 13.98
CA VAL A 107 -11.24 10.73 14.12
C VAL A 107 -11.36 9.62 15.17
N ASP A 108 -12.53 9.47 15.78
CA ASP A 108 -12.79 8.39 16.76
C ASP A 108 -13.29 7.11 16.08
N HIS A 109 -13.82 7.23 14.86
CA HIS A 109 -14.36 6.11 14.10
C HIS A 109 -14.05 6.27 12.59
N PRO A 110 -13.73 5.19 11.84
CA PRO A 110 -13.40 5.29 10.41
C PRO A 110 -14.50 5.94 9.55
N GLU A 111 -15.77 5.80 9.94
CA GLU A 111 -16.93 6.44 9.29
C GLU A 111 -16.82 7.97 9.23
N GLN A 112 -16.19 8.60 10.22
CA GLN A 112 -16.00 10.04 10.27
C GLN A 112 -14.99 10.54 9.21
N TRP A 113 -14.22 9.65 8.59
CA TRP A 113 -13.29 9.98 7.52
C TRP A 113 -13.83 9.64 6.13
N GLN A 114 -14.35 10.65 5.44
CA GLN A 114 -14.97 10.48 4.11
C GLN A 114 -14.01 10.06 2.99
N HIS A 115 -12.69 10.15 3.19
CA HIS A 115 -11.69 9.84 2.17
C HIS A 115 -11.05 8.46 2.39
N GLY A 116 -11.79 7.55 3.03
CA GLY A 116 -11.44 6.14 3.20
C GLY A 116 -12.51 5.21 2.63
N GLY A 117 -12.13 3.95 2.42
CA GLY A 117 -13.00 2.92 1.85
C GLY A 117 -14.04 2.37 2.82
N TYR A 118 -13.85 2.48 4.14
CA TYR A 118 -14.84 2.08 5.15
C TYR A 118 -16.28 2.52 4.79
N ASN A 119 -16.47 3.80 4.49
CA ASN A 119 -17.79 4.35 4.14
C ASN A 119 -18.36 3.74 2.86
N GLU A 120 -17.52 3.48 1.85
CA GLU A 120 -17.95 2.87 0.60
C GLU A 120 -18.25 1.37 0.75
N ILE A 121 -17.56 0.70 1.67
CA ILE A 121 -17.86 -0.69 2.04
C ILE A 121 -19.19 -0.73 2.80
N GLN A 122 -19.42 0.14 3.79
CA GLN A 122 -20.65 0.12 4.60
C GLN A 122 -21.88 0.67 3.86
N PHE A 123 -21.66 1.64 2.97
CA PHE A 123 -22.71 2.29 2.16
C PHE A 123 -22.31 2.25 0.68
N PRO A 124 -22.56 1.12 -0.01
CA PRO A 124 -22.15 0.93 -1.40
C PRO A 124 -22.64 2.03 -2.33
N ARG A 125 -21.74 2.50 -3.19
CA ARG A 125 -22.02 3.61 -4.12
C ARG A 125 -22.83 3.10 -5.31
N ARG A 126 -23.71 3.96 -5.83
CA ARG A 126 -24.45 3.71 -7.08
C ARG A 126 -23.72 4.20 -8.34
N LYS A 127 -22.80 5.15 -8.18
CA LYS A 127 -22.04 5.79 -9.26
C LYS A 127 -20.61 6.04 -8.78
N CYS A 128 -19.68 6.10 -9.74
CA CYS A 128 -18.25 6.31 -9.46
C CYS A 128 -17.72 5.32 -8.40
N ILE A 129 -18.08 4.04 -8.57
CA ILE A 129 -17.67 2.95 -7.69
C ILE A 129 -16.16 2.76 -7.83
N LEU A 130 -15.44 2.79 -6.70
CA LEU A 130 -14.01 2.54 -6.64
C LEU A 130 -13.77 1.08 -6.29
N ILE A 131 -14.37 0.63 -5.18
CA ILE A 131 -14.16 -0.70 -4.62
C ILE A 131 -14.89 -1.75 -5.44
N ASP A 132 -14.19 -2.82 -5.80
CA ASP A 132 -14.79 -4.00 -6.38
C ASP A 132 -15.34 -4.91 -5.27
N TYR A 133 -16.63 -4.77 -4.96
CA TYR A 133 -17.29 -5.47 -3.85
C TYR A 133 -17.25 -6.99 -4.00
N HIS A 134 -17.35 -7.50 -5.23
CA HIS A 134 -17.32 -8.93 -5.51
C HIS A 134 -15.90 -9.49 -5.34
N ALA A 135 -14.89 -8.83 -5.90
CA ALA A 135 -13.50 -9.26 -5.69
C ALA A 135 -13.09 -9.18 -4.22
N LEU A 136 -13.50 -8.11 -3.51
CA LEU A 136 -13.23 -7.91 -2.09
C LEU A 136 -13.81 -9.04 -1.24
N SER A 137 -15.11 -9.34 -1.37
CA SER A 137 -15.76 -10.41 -0.60
C SER A 137 -15.16 -11.77 -0.91
N ARG A 138 -15.02 -12.12 -2.18
CA ARG A 138 -14.47 -13.41 -2.62
C ARG A 138 -13.06 -13.64 -2.08
N LEU A 139 -12.17 -12.65 -2.21
CA LEU A 139 -10.79 -12.76 -1.71
C LEU A 139 -10.72 -12.78 -0.19
N ALA A 140 -11.69 -12.18 0.50
CA ALA A 140 -11.79 -12.29 1.96
C ALA A 140 -12.40 -13.62 2.42
N GLY A 141 -12.76 -14.53 1.50
CA GLY A 141 -13.36 -15.83 1.83
C GLY A 141 -14.87 -15.78 2.07
N PHE A 142 -15.56 -14.78 1.51
CA PHE A 142 -17.01 -14.62 1.62
C PHE A 142 -17.69 -14.80 0.27
N ASP A 143 -18.73 -15.62 0.24
CA ASP A 143 -19.58 -15.81 -0.94
C ASP A 143 -20.63 -14.68 -1.11
N ASP A 144 -20.88 -13.93 -0.05
CA ASP A 144 -21.84 -12.83 -0.01
C ASP A 144 -21.22 -11.56 0.56
N PHE A 145 -21.39 -10.46 -0.17
CA PHE A 145 -20.87 -9.16 0.23
C PHE A 145 -21.59 -8.59 1.45
N GLN A 146 -22.89 -8.86 1.64
CA GLN A 146 -23.61 -8.35 2.82
C GLN A 146 -23.10 -9.01 4.10
N ARG A 147 -22.80 -10.31 4.05
CA ARG A 147 -22.13 -11.02 5.14
C ARG A 147 -20.75 -10.42 5.43
N PHE A 148 -19.93 -10.18 4.40
CA PHE A 148 -18.64 -9.49 4.56
C PHE A 148 -18.82 -8.12 5.22
N GLN A 149 -19.77 -7.29 4.77
CA GLN A 149 -20.02 -5.97 5.34
C GLN A 149 -20.35 -6.02 6.84
N LYS A 150 -21.14 -7.03 7.26
CA LYS A 150 -21.53 -7.23 8.67
C LYS A 150 -20.32 -7.63 9.52
N GLU A 151 -19.56 -8.62 9.10
CA GLU A 151 -18.34 -9.06 9.81
C GLU A 151 -17.30 -7.93 9.87
N HIS A 152 -17.12 -7.21 8.76
CA HIS A 152 -16.23 -6.05 8.69
C HIS A 152 -16.55 -4.99 9.74
N ARG A 153 -17.84 -4.69 9.97
CA ARG A 153 -18.27 -3.77 11.03
C ARG A 153 -17.88 -4.29 12.42
N GLN A 154 -18.04 -5.59 12.65
CA GLN A 154 -17.68 -6.22 13.92
C GLN A 154 -16.17 -6.19 14.16
N TRP A 155 -15.36 -6.41 13.12
CA TRP A 155 -13.90 -6.31 13.25
C TRP A 155 -13.43 -4.89 13.57
N ILE A 156 -14.04 -3.87 12.96
CA ILE A 156 -13.75 -2.46 13.29
C ILE A 156 -14.15 -2.14 14.73
N HIS A 157 -15.33 -2.60 15.17
CA HIS A 157 -15.76 -2.44 16.56
C HIS A 157 -14.79 -3.08 17.55
N ALA A 158 -14.42 -4.35 17.32
CA ALA A 158 -13.45 -5.05 18.16
C ALA A 158 -12.07 -4.35 18.16
N ALA A 159 -11.62 -3.83 17.02
CA ALA A 159 -10.37 -3.10 16.92
C ALA A 159 -10.36 -1.77 17.70
N LEU A 160 -11.51 -1.10 17.78
CA LEU A 160 -11.71 0.11 18.59
C LEU A 160 -11.70 -0.21 20.09
N GLU A 161 -12.43 -1.24 20.51
CA GLU A 161 -12.54 -1.65 21.92
C GLU A 161 -11.21 -2.08 22.50
N GLN A 162 -10.49 -2.95 21.78
CA GLN A 162 -9.24 -3.52 22.30
C GLN A 162 -8.08 -2.52 22.27
N LYS A 163 -8.23 -1.37 21.59
CA LYS A 163 -7.14 -0.42 21.29
C LYS A 163 -5.93 -1.07 20.60
N THR A 164 -6.04 -2.32 20.16
CA THR A 164 -4.97 -3.13 19.55
C THR A 164 -4.46 -2.50 18.26
N SER A 165 -5.32 -1.77 17.57
CA SER A 165 -4.98 -1.08 16.33
C SER A 165 -4.48 0.34 16.56
N LEU A 166 -4.03 0.77 17.75
CA LEU A 166 -3.52 2.14 17.94
C LEU A 166 -2.04 2.31 17.54
N SER A 167 -1.23 1.25 17.60
CA SER A 167 0.17 1.29 17.17
C SER A 167 0.32 0.95 15.69
N ARG A 168 1.24 1.63 15.01
CA ARG A 168 1.61 1.33 13.62
C ARG A 168 2.29 -0.05 13.55
N ASP A 169 1.69 -0.98 12.81
CA ASP A 169 2.31 -2.26 12.46
C ASP A 169 3.12 -2.11 11.17
N SER A 170 4.44 -2.28 11.28
CA SER A 170 5.35 -2.08 10.16
C SER A 170 5.18 -3.11 9.05
N LYS A 171 4.61 -4.29 9.33
CA LYS A 171 4.51 -5.37 8.33
C LYS A 171 3.71 -4.96 7.10
N TRP A 172 2.69 -4.12 7.31
CA TRP A 172 1.82 -3.63 6.22
C TRP A 172 2.44 -2.52 5.36
N THR A 173 3.58 -1.97 5.75
CA THR A 173 4.19 -0.82 5.04
C THR A 173 5.67 -0.98 4.71
N GLN A 174 6.38 -1.88 5.39
CA GLN A 174 7.83 -2.07 5.23
C GLN A 174 8.22 -3.48 4.77
N SER A 175 7.26 -4.39 4.67
CA SER A 175 7.52 -5.77 4.25
C SER A 175 7.18 -5.94 2.78
N ILE A 176 7.87 -6.87 2.14
CA ILE A 176 7.67 -7.19 0.73
C ILE A 176 6.41 -8.03 0.56
N ALA A 177 6.19 -8.97 1.49
CA ALA A 177 5.01 -9.79 1.51
C ALA A 177 4.60 -10.16 2.94
N VAL A 178 3.30 -10.35 3.16
CA VAL A 178 2.71 -10.79 4.42
C VAL A 178 1.72 -11.92 4.12
N GLY A 179 1.84 -13.03 4.83
CA GLY A 179 1.04 -14.23 4.61
C GLY A 179 1.57 -15.44 5.37
N GLU A 180 0.99 -16.59 5.08
CA GLU A 180 1.45 -17.89 5.54
C GLU A 180 2.79 -18.28 4.92
N LYS A 181 3.50 -19.19 5.60
CA LYS A 181 4.86 -19.59 5.19
C LYS A 181 4.92 -20.15 3.77
N VAL A 182 3.90 -20.91 3.37
CA VAL A 182 3.78 -21.51 2.02
C VAL A 182 3.64 -20.41 0.97
N PHE A 183 2.76 -19.45 1.22
CA PHE A 183 2.56 -18.29 0.34
C PHE A 183 3.83 -17.46 0.19
N LEU A 184 4.54 -17.17 1.29
CA LEU A 184 5.80 -16.42 1.22
C LEU A 184 6.89 -17.16 0.44
N ALA A 185 6.96 -18.49 0.55
CA ALA A 185 7.88 -19.29 -0.25
C ALA A 185 7.56 -19.18 -1.75
N ASP A 186 6.28 -19.16 -2.11
CA ASP A 186 5.83 -18.98 -3.49
C ASP A 186 6.12 -17.59 -4.04
N VAL A 187 5.87 -16.55 -3.24
CA VAL A 187 6.24 -15.17 -3.58
C VAL A 187 7.75 -15.09 -3.80
N LYS A 188 8.55 -15.62 -2.86
CA LYS A 188 10.02 -15.61 -2.96
C LYS A 188 10.52 -16.29 -4.24
N ARG A 189 9.94 -17.44 -4.58
CA ARG A 189 10.23 -18.19 -5.81
C ARG A 189 9.92 -17.38 -7.07
N LYS A 190 8.77 -16.70 -7.12
CA LYS A 190 8.38 -15.83 -8.24
C LYS A 190 9.29 -14.60 -8.39
N MET A 191 9.88 -14.11 -7.30
CA MET A 191 10.81 -12.96 -7.32
C MET A 191 12.22 -13.31 -7.80
N GLN A 192 12.59 -14.60 -7.93
CA GLN A 192 13.88 -15.08 -8.47
C GLN A 192 15.10 -14.32 -7.89
N ALA A 193 15.95 -13.71 -8.73
CA ALA A 193 17.17 -13.00 -8.33
C ALA A 193 16.92 -11.81 -7.40
N LEU A 194 15.72 -11.22 -7.44
CA LEU A 194 15.36 -10.15 -6.51
C LEU A 194 15.23 -10.70 -5.07
N SER A 195 15.04 -12.00 -4.86
CA SER A 195 14.84 -12.57 -3.52
C SER A 195 16.12 -12.69 -2.65
N VAL A 196 17.31 -12.46 -3.22
CA VAL A 196 18.59 -12.57 -2.51
C VAL A 196 18.66 -11.52 -1.39
N GLY A 197 19.03 -11.93 -0.17
CA GLY A 197 19.04 -11.07 1.03
C GLY A 197 17.70 -10.95 1.78
N ARG A 198 16.60 -11.52 1.27
CA ARG A 198 15.27 -11.41 1.91
C ARG A 198 14.95 -12.62 2.77
N ARG A 199 14.63 -12.39 4.04
CA ARG A 199 14.35 -13.43 5.04
C ARG A 199 12.89 -13.42 5.45
N VAL A 200 12.34 -14.61 5.62
CA VAL A 200 11.01 -14.82 6.21
C VAL A 200 11.16 -14.71 7.73
N ARG A 201 10.32 -13.88 8.37
CA ARG A 201 10.30 -13.69 9.82
C ARG A 201 8.91 -14.01 10.37
N PRO A 202 8.81 -14.67 11.54
CA PRO A 202 7.52 -14.85 12.20
C PRO A 202 7.01 -13.50 12.72
N THR A 203 5.70 -13.32 12.66
CA THR A 203 4.96 -12.20 13.28
C THR A 203 3.89 -12.77 14.21
N LYS A 204 3.19 -11.92 14.97
CA LYS A 204 2.14 -12.37 15.90
C LYS A 204 1.05 -13.22 15.22
N ASP A 205 0.75 -12.93 13.95
CA ASP A 205 -0.41 -13.48 13.26
C ASP A 205 -0.07 -14.13 11.91
N GLY A 206 1.19 -14.54 11.68
CA GLY A 206 1.63 -15.13 10.41
C GLY A 206 3.10 -14.85 10.15
N PHE A 207 3.49 -14.67 8.89
CA PHE A 207 4.87 -14.40 8.51
C PHE A 207 4.99 -13.14 7.64
N GLU A 208 6.17 -12.53 7.66
CA GLU A 208 6.53 -11.47 6.72
C GLU A 208 7.83 -11.79 5.98
N LEU A 209 7.90 -11.37 4.71
CA LEU A 209 9.12 -11.35 3.93
C LEU A 209 9.68 -9.93 3.95
N LYS A 210 10.87 -9.72 4.53
CA LYS A 210 11.51 -8.41 4.63
C LYS A 210 12.97 -8.49 4.20
N GLU A 211 13.51 -7.40 3.66
CA GLU A 211 14.95 -7.25 3.46
C GLU A 211 15.66 -7.29 4.81
N THR A 212 16.82 -7.93 4.87
CA THR A 212 17.74 -7.72 5.99
C THR A 212 18.17 -6.26 5.94
N VAL A 213 17.65 -5.46 6.87
CA VAL A 213 18.31 -4.22 7.25
C VAL A 213 19.56 -4.65 7.99
N ASP A 214 20.67 -4.81 7.27
CA ASP A 214 21.95 -4.74 7.93
C ASP A 214 22.00 -3.34 8.56
N PRO A 215 22.18 -3.22 9.89
CA PRO A 215 22.38 -1.92 10.47
C PRO A 215 23.54 -1.28 9.70
N TYR A 216 23.35 -0.02 9.30
CA TYR A 216 24.49 0.81 8.93
C TYR A 216 25.39 0.84 10.16
N ASN A 217 26.32 -0.11 10.26
CA ASN A 217 27.54 0.09 11.00
C ASN A 217 28.24 1.16 10.17
N ALA A 218 27.99 2.42 10.52
CA ALA A 218 28.91 3.47 10.16
C ALA A 218 30.25 3.05 10.79
N HIS A 219 31.08 2.36 10.01
CA HIS A 219 32.51 2.36 10.27
C HIS A 219 32.91 3.83 10.13
N PHE A 220 32.95 4.52 11.27
CA PHE A 220 33.57 5.82 11.43
C PHE A 220 35.11 5.69 11.52
N ASP A 221 35.67 4.61 11.00
CA ASP A 221 37.10 4.53 10.74
C ASP A 221 37.35 5.37 9.50
N ALA A 222 37.83 6.59 9.76
CA ALA A 222 38.20 7.53 8.73
C ALA A 222 39.40 6.99 7.94
N GLU A 223 39.13 6.28 6.86
CA GLU A 223 40.04 6.25 5.70
C GLU A 223 39.36 6.99 4.55
N LYS A 224 39.35 8.32 4.65
CA LYS A 224 39.35 9.14 3.45
C LYS A 224 40.68 8.91 2.73
N CYS A 225 40.69 7.96 1.82
CA CYS A 225 41.67 7.98 0.74
C CYS A 225 40.95 8.47 -0.51
N ASP A 226 41.52 9.50 -1.12
CA ASP A 226 41.00 10.20 -2.28
C ASP A 226 40.65 9.24 -3.43
N ILE A 227 39.74 9.67 -4.32
CA ILE A 227 39.36 8.95 -5.53
C ILE A 227 40.62 8.65 -6.35
N ASP A 228 41.14 7.43 -6.20
CA ASP A 228 42.34 6.98 -6.89
C ASP A 228 41.99 6.51 -8.31
N ALA A 229 42.90 6.76 -9.25
CA ALA A 229 42.73 6.50 -10.69
C ALA A 229 42.62 5.01 -11.04
N ASN A 230 42.73 4.12 -10.06
CA ASN A 230 42.62 2.67 -10.22
C ASN A 230 41.17 2.15 -10.22
N ASN A 231 40.16 3.01 -10.07
CA ASN A 231 38.73 2.63 -10.09
C ASN A 231 38.10 2.57 -11.50
N THR A 232 38.89 2.56 -12.57
CA THR A 232 38.42 2.26 -13.93
C THR A 232 38.37 0.75 -14.17
N TRP A 233 37.23 0.14 -13.88
CA TRP A 233 36.92 -1.18 -14.44
C TRP A 233 36.56 -1.03 -15.93
N PHE A 234 37.50 -1.40 -16.80
CA PHE A 234 37.24 -1.54 -18.24
C PHE A 234 36.27 -2.72 -18.46
N TRP A 235 35.10 -2.43 -19.03
CA TRP A 235 34.18 -3.44 -19.53
C TRP A 235 34.76 -4.10 -20.77
N ASN A 236 35.56 -5.14 -20.57
CA ASN A 236 35.97 -6.02 -21.67
C ASN A 236 34.77 -6.86 -22.12
N LEU A 237 34.28 -6.49 -23.31
CA LEU A 237 33.45 -7.28 -24.20
C LEU A 237 34.01 -8.71 -24.33
N ASN A 238 33.19 -9.71 -24.01
CA ASN A 238 33.43 -11.07 -24.49
C ASN A 238 32.59 -11.34 -25.75
N ARG A 239 33.31 -11.95 -26.70
CA ARG A 239 32.92 -12.46 -28.01
C ARG A 239 31.77 -13.44 -27.97
#